data_AF-A0A6P1KGM9-F1
#
_entry.id   AF-A0A6P1KGM9-F1
#
_cell.length_a   1.000
_cell.length_b   1.000
_cell.length_c   1.000
_cell.angle_alpha   90.00
_cell.angle_beta   90.00
_cell.angle_gamma   90.00
#
_symmetry.space_group_name_H-M   'P 1'
#
loop_
_entity.id
_entity.type
_entity.pdbx_description
1 polymer ?
#
loop_
_entity_poly.entity_id
_entity_poly.type
_entity_poly.pdbx_seq_one_letter_code
_entity_poly.pdbx_strand_id
1 'polypeptide(L)'
;MNRHKGFTLIELMVTVAMVAILASIAIPSYRQYAIRNAESQAQAKMKQLEIELNRWRATALTYKGFLPKKIASDGTTSYGYDETDNKTIYVPANSTSINYHYKITLASVVTTTTPAGSSPTTSREDKSLVNTSTTIDNSTLAVGRNWAMLAIPNTNKFPSARKILLNSEGAQCKINNADTSVTITSSDCGNNSETW
;
A
#
# COMPACT_ATOMS: atom_id res chain seq x y z
N MET A 1 -44.80 -3.09 -46.58
CA MET A 1 -45.35 -3.00 -45.21
C MET A 1 -44.46 -3.84 -44.30
N ASN A 2 -43.46 -3.23 -43.69
CA ASN A 2 -42.44 -3.95 -42.91
C ASN A 2 -43.03 -4.34 -41.56
N ARG A 3 -43.25 -5.65 -41.34
CA ARG A 3 -43.65 -6.19 -40.03
C ARG A 3 -42.48 -6.04 -39.07
N HIS A 4 -42.60 -5.16 -38.08
CA HIS A 4 -41.70 -5.15 -36.93
C HIS A 4 -41.87 -6.48 -36.18
N LYS A 5 -40.83 -7.31 -36.18
CA LYS A 5 -40.76 -8.51 -35.33
C LYS A 5 -40.55 -8.03 -33.90
N GLY A 6 -41.59 -8.04 -33.09
CA GLY A 6 -41.52 -7.72 -31.66
C GLY A 6 -40.90 -8.88 -30.86
N PHE A 7 -40.18 -8.54 -29.78
CA PHE A 7 -39.62 -9.49 -28.83
C PHE A 7 -40.72 -10.16 -28.03
N THR A 8 -40.61 -11.46 -27.76
CA THR A 8 -41.58 -12.17 -26.92
C THR A 8 -41.20 -12.09 -25.43
N LEU A 9 -42.19 -12.07 -24.54
CA LEU A 9 -41.95 -12.04 -23.09
C LEU A 9 -41.16 -13.27 -22.63
N ILE A 10 -41.41 -14.43 -23.26
CA ILE A 10 -40.70 -15.67 -22.95
C ILE A 10 -39.22 -15.62 -23.35
N GLU A 11 -38.88 -14.99 -24.49
CA GLU A 11 -37.49 -14.79 -24.92
C GLU A 11 -36.73 -13.90 -23.92
N LEU A 12 -37.39 -12.88 -23.38
CA LEU A 12 -36.82 -12.06 -22.32
C LEU A 12 -36.64 -12.84 -21.00
N MET A 13 -37.59 -13.67 -20.60
CA MET A 13 -37.47 -14.46 -19.37
C MET A 13 -36.32 -15.46 -19.42
N VAL A 14 -36.17 -16.18 -20.54
CA VAL A 14 -35.07 -17.15 -20.70
C VAL A 14 -33.72 -16.45 -20.74
N THR A 15 -33.61 -15.33 -21.44
CA THR A 15 -32.34 -14.56 -21.51
C THR A 15 -31.95 -14.01 -20.13
N VAL A 16 -32.89 -13.46 -19.36
CA VAL A 16 -32.62 -12.99 -17.99
C VAL A 16 -32.20 -14.15 -17.08
N ALA A 17 -32.84 -15.32 -17.20
CA ALA A 17 -32.45 -16.50 -16.42
C ALA A 17 -31.01 -16.95 -16.74
N MET A 18 -30.61 -16.99 -18.01
CA MET A 18 -29.24 -17.30 -18.40
C MET A 18 -28.23 -16.27 -17.86
N VAL A 19 -28.54 -14.97 -17.96
CA VAL A 19 -27.68 -13.90 -17.43
C VAL A 19 -27.53 -14.01 -15.92
N ALA A 20 -28.60 -14.34 -15.18
CA ALA A 20 -28.56 -14.50 -13.73
C ALA A 20 -27.62 -15.65 -13.31
N ILE A 21 -27.68 -16.79 -14.01
CA ILE A 21 -26.78 -17.93 -13.76
C ILE A 21 -25.33 -17.51 -13.99
N LEU A 22 -25.03 -16.86 -15.13
CA LEU A 22 -23.67 -16.40 -15.43
C LEU A 22 -23.16 -15.37 -14.42
N ALA A 23 -24.00 -14.41 -14.03
CA ALA A 23 -23.64 -13.36 -13.08
C ALA A 23 -23.27 -13.92 -11.70
N SER A 24 -23.96 -14.98 -11.24
CA SER A 24 -23.70 -15.60 -9.94
C SER A 24 -22.27 -16.15 -9.80
N ILE A 25 -21.67 -16.62 -10.89
CA ILE A 25 -20.29 -17.14 -10.93
C ILE A 25 -19.30 -16.03 -11.28
N ALA A 26 -19.65 -15.16 -12.23
CA ALA A 26 -18.75 -14.13 -12.75
C ALA A 26 -18.42 -13.04 -11.72
N ILE A 27 -19.40 -12.58 -10.93
CA ILE A 27 -19.22 -11.49 -9.96
C ILE A 27 -18.16 -11.81 -8.88
N PRO A 28 -18.24 -12.94 -8.13
CA PRO A 28 -17.24 -13.24 -7.10
C PRO A 28 -15.84 -13.47 -7.70
N SER A 29 -15.75 -14.12 -8.86
CA SER A 29 -14.49 -14.31 -9.59
C SER A 29 -13.84 -12.96 -9.97
N TYR A 30 -14.63 -12.05 -10.55
CA TYR A 30 -14.14 -10.73 -10.94
C TYR A 30 -13.67 -9.91 -9.73
N ARG A 31 -14.36 -9.99 -8.59
CA ARG A 31 -13.93 -9.33 -7.34
C ARG A 31 -12.56 -9.84 -6.88
N GLN A 32 -12.34 -11.15 -6.92
CA GLN A 32 -11.05 -11.74 -6.56
C GLN A 32 -9.94 -11.32 -7.53
N TYR A 33 -10.23 -11.25 -8.83
CA TYR A 33 -9.30 -10.73 -9.82
C TYR A 33 -8.93 -9.26 -9.56
N ALA A 34 -9.91 -8.42 -9.27
CA ALA A 34 -9.69 -7.00 -8.98
C ALA A 34 -8.80 -6.80 -7.73
N ILE A 35 -9.00 -7.62 -6.68
CA ILE A 35 -8.16 -7.63 -5.48
C ILE A 35 -6.71 -8.00 -5.84
N ARG A 36 -6.51 -9.10 -6.58
CA ARG A 36 -5.16 -9.55 -6.99
C ARG A 36 -4.44 -8.51 -7.85
N ASN A 37 -5.17 -7.84 -8.75
CA ASN A 37 -4.64 -6.76 -9.56
C ASN A 37 -4.21 -5.56 -8.69
N ALA A 38 -5.04 -5.17 -7.71
CA ALA A 38 -4.68 -4.11 -6.76
C ALA A 38 -3.47 -4.47 -5.90
N GLU A 39 -3.39 -5.70 -5.39
CA GLU A 39 -2.22 -6.24 -4.67
C GLU A 39 -0.96 -6.14 -5.55
N SER A 40 -1.04 -6.63 -6.79
CA SER A 40 0.08 -6.61 -7.75
C SER A 40 0.55 -5.20 -8.08
N GLN A 41 -0.38 -4.24 -8.22
CA GLN A 41 -0.03 -2.83 -8.44
C GLN A 41 0.70 -2.21 -7.24
N ALA A 42 0.24 -2.51 -6.02
CA ALA A 42 0.90 -2.05 -4.81
C ALA A 42 2.31 -2.63 -4.70
N GLN A 43 2.46 -3.94 -4.92
CA GLN A 43 3.75 -4.64 -4.96
C GLN A 43 4.71 -4.02 -5.98
N ALA A 44 4.24 -3.80 -7.21
CA ALA A 44 5.03 -3.18 -8.26
C ALA A 44 5.48 -1.76 -7.87
N LYS A 45 4.58 -0.95 -7.27
CA LYS A 45 4.94 0.39 -6.80
C LYS A 45 5.94 0.35 -5.65
N MET A 46 5.81 -0.57 -4.70
CA MET A 46 6.76 -0.75 -3.60
C MET A 46 8.15 -1.13 -4.14
N LYS A 47 8.23 -2.03 -5.11
CA LYS A 47 9.51 -2.39 -5.77
C LYS A 47 10.11 -1.24 -6.56
N GLN A 48 9.28 -0.43 -7.23
CA GLN A 48 9.74 0.80 -7.86
C GLN A 48 10.32 1.78 -6.82
N LEU A 49 9.64 1.97 -5.70
CA LEU A 49 10.10 2.85 -4.62
C LEU A 49 11.41 2.34 -4.00
N GLU A 50 11.59 1.03 -3.85
CA GLU A 50 12.85 0.42 -3.41
C GLU A 50 14.01 0.80 -4.34
N ILE A 51 13.81 0.70 -5.66
CA ILE A 51 14.82 1.11 -6.65
C ILE A 51 15.11 2.62 -6.57
N GLU A 52 14.07 3.45 -6.46
CA GLU A 52 14.21 4.90 -6.33
C GLU A 52 14.95 5.30 -5.04
N LEU A 53 14.67 4.63 -3.92
CA LEU A 53 15.37 4.81 -2.66
C LEU A 53 16.84 4.41 -2.76
N ASN A 54 17.15 3.28 -3.38
CA ASN A 54 18.52 2.82 -3.56
C ASN A 54 19.30 3.80 -4.45
N ARG A 55 18.67 4.34 -5.50
CA ARG A 55 19.25 5.40 -6.33
C ARG A 55 19.51 6.67 -5.53
N TRP A 56 18.56 7.10 -4.70
CA TRP A 56 18.74 8.27 -3.83
C TRP A 56 19.88 8.08 -2.83
N ARG A 57 19.96 6.91 -2.19
CA ARG A 57 21.05 6.58 -1.27
C ARG A 57 22.41 6.58 -1.97
N ALA A 58 22.49 6.14 -3.22
CA ALA A 58 23.74 6.17 -3.97
C ALA A 58 24.26 7.61 -4.17
N THR A 59 23.39 8.61 -4.23
CA THR A 59 23.78 10.03 -4.38
C THR A 59 23.89 10.78 -3.05
N ALA A 60 22.96 10.57 -2.12
CA ALA A 60 22.86 11.32 -0.88
C ALA A 60 23.53 10.62 0.32
N LEU A 61 23.96 9.36 0.16
CA LEU A 61 24.49 8.48 1.22
C LEU A 61 23.52 8.20 2.38
N THR A 62 22.28 8.67 2.28
CA THR A 62 21.19 8.49 3.26
C THR A 62 19.86 8.37 2.53
N TYR A 63 18.87 7.71 3.14
CA TYR A 63 17.48 7.73 2.67
C TYR A 63 16.72 9.00 3.11
N LYS A 64 17.31 9.80 4.02
CA LYS A 64 16.71 11.05 4.47
C LYS A 64 16.54 12.03 3.29
N GLY A 65 15.42 12.74 3.27
CA GLY A 65 15.06 13.71 2.25
C GLY A 65 14.53 13.09 0.94
N PHE A 66 14.35 11.77 0.89
CA PHE A 66 13.76 11.14 -0.28
C PHE A 66 12.32 11.64 -0.51
N LEU A 67 12.03 12.05 -1.73
CA LEU A 67 10.71 12.49 -2.18
C LEU A 67 10.29 11.62 -3.38
N PRO A 68 9.23 10.81 -3.26
CA PRO A 68 8.79 9.96 -4.35
C PRO A 68 8.17 10.80 -5.47
N LYS A 69 8.22 10.30 -6.70
CA LYS A 69 7.45 10.87 -7.81
C LYS A 69 5.95 10.63 -7.58
N LYS A 70 5.19 11.72 -7.60
CA LYS A 70 3.73 11.76 -7.48
C LYS A 70 3.10 12.24 -8.80
N ILE A 71 1.95 11.68 -9.13
CA ILE A 71 1.09 12.14 -10.23
C ILE A 71 -0.27 12.43 -9.61
N ALA A 72 -0.68 13.69 -9.61
CA ALA A 72 -1.96 14.11 -9.07
C ALA A 72 -3.12 13.72 -10.00
N SER A 73 -4.36 13.86 -9.52
CA SER A 73 -5.58 13.48 -10.27
C SER A 73 -5.79 14.27 -11.56
N ASP A 74 -5.23 15.48 -11.64
CA ASP A 74 -5.21 16.35 -12.83
C ASP A 74 -4.09 16.00 -13.83
N GLY A 75 -3.26 15.00 -13.53
CA GLY A 75 -2.11 14.60 -14.34
C GLY A 75 -0.82 15.37 -14.03
N THR A 76 -0.85 16.35 -13.11
CA THR A 76 0.33 17.10 -12.71
C THR A 76 1.34 16.19 -12.03
N THR A 77 2.58 16.22 -12.50
CA THR A 77 3.69 15.48 -11.89
C THR A 77 4.43 16.37 -10.89
N SER A 78 4.65 15.87 -9.69
CA SER A 78 5.43 16.54 -8.63
C SER A 78 6.27 15.52 -7.86
N TYR A 79 7.12 16.00 -6.94
CA TYR A 79 7.89 15.17 -6.02
C TYR A 79 7.44 15.45 -4.59
N GLY A 80 7.06 14.40 -3.88
CA GLY A 80 6.58 14.49 -2.51
C GLY A 80 5.55 13.43 -2.18
N TYR A 81 5.07 13.50 -0.94
CA TYR A 81 4.08 12.56 -0.40
C TYR A 81 2.65 13.05 -0.63
N ASP A 82 1.69 12.15 -0.46
CA ASP A 82 0.28 12.45 -0.68
C ASP A 82 -0.40 13.14 0.50
N GLU A 83 0.06 12.87 1.72
CA GLU A 83 -0.45 13.48 2.94
C GLU A 83 0.63 14.36 3.61
N THR A 84 0.19 15.22 4.53
CA THR A 84 1.06 16.12 5.30
C THR A 84 1.99 15.38 6.27
N ASP A 85 1.77 14.08 6.48
CA ASP A 85 2.60 13.21 7.30
C ASP A 85 3.98 12.91 6.68
N ASN A 86 4.17 13.25 5.40
CA ASN A 86 5.36 12.93 4.61
C ASN A 86 5.76 11.43 4.67
N LYS A 87 4.76 10.55 4.71
CA LYS A 87 4.94 9.09 4.70
C LYS A 87 4.00 8.41 3.73
N THR A 88 2.84 9.00 3.47
CA THR A 88 1.77 8.36 2.69
C THR A 88 1.93 8.54 1.19
N ILE A 89 1.71 7.44 0.46
CA ILE A 89 1.69 7.37 -1.01
C ILE A 89 0.46 6.54 -1.43
N TYR A 90 -0.38 7.09 -2.30
CA TYR A 90 -1.55 6.38 -2.83
C TYR A 90 -1.24 5.64 -4.13
N VAL A 91 -1.87 4.48 -4.28
CA VAL A 91 -1.78 3.62 -5.47
C VAL A 91 -3.20 3.24 -5.91
N PRO A 92 -3.53 3.27 -7.22
CA PRO A 92 -2.70 3.63 -8.37
C PRO A 92 -2.39 5.13 -8.47
N ALA A 93 -1.47 5.49 -9.38
CA ALA A 93 -0.88 6.82 -9.57
C ALA A 93 -1.81 8.00 -9.23
N ASN A 94 -2.65 8.51 -10.12
CA ASN A 94 -3.62 9.61 -9.94
C ASN A 94 -4.69 9.51 -8.82
N SER A 95 -4.47 8.75 -7.75
CA SER A 95 -5.43 8.58 -6.65
C SER A 95 -5.29 9.64 -5.56
N THR A 96 -6.34 9.76 -4.75
CA THR A 96 -6.45 10.59 -3.54
C THR A 96 -6.87 9.72 -2.36
N SER A 97 -7.04 10.33 -1.18
CA SER A 97 -7.51 9.70 0.06
C SER A 97 -8.89 9.02 -0.04
N ILE A 98 -9.64 9.26 -1.12
CA ILE A 98 -10.98 8.71 -1.30
C ILE A 98 -10.98 7.48 -2.21
N ASN A 99 -10.22 7.53 -3.31
CA ASN A 99 -10.32 6.55 -4.40
C ASN A 99 -9.11 5.62 -4.53
N TYR A 100 -8.10 5.74 -3.68
CA TYR A 100 -6.95 4.83 -3.67
C TYR A 100 -7.37 3.36 -3.53
N HIS A 101 -6.57 2.47 -4.10
CA HIS A 101 -6.67 1.03 -3.90
C HIS A 101 -5.81 0.59 -2.72
N TYR A 102 -4.58 1.11 -2.65
CA TYR A 102 -3.64 0.91 -1.55
C TYR A 102 -3.06 2.23 -1.06
N LYS A 103 -2.86 2.29 0.26
CA LYS A 103 -2.11 3.33 0.93
C LYS A 103 -0.77 2.74 1.36
N ILE A 104 0.31 3.17 0.74
CA ILE A 104 1.67 2.80 1.12
C ILE A 104 2.19 3.84 2.09
N THR A 105 2.58 3.41 3.28
CA THR A 105 3.31 4.24 4.24
C THR A 105 4.79 3.89 4.15
N LEU A 106 5.63 4.87 3.83
CA LEU A 106 7.09 4.76 3.76
C LEU A 106 7.71 5.55 4.91
N ALA A 107 8.54 4.90 5.72
CA ALA A 107 9.20 5.52 6.87
C ALA A 107 10.59 4.92 7.12
N SER A 108 11.44 5.63 7.85
CA SER A 108 12.61 5.05 8.51
C SER A 108 12.17 4.43 9.85
N VAL A 109 12.73 3.27 10.19
CA VAL A 109 12.44 2.60 11.47
C VAL A 109 13.59 2.87 12.42
N VAL A 110 13.32 3.58 13.50
CA VAL A 110 14.33 3.89 14.53
C VAL A 110 14.15 2.90 15.68
N THR A 111 15.24 2.22 16.04
CA THR A 111 15.26 1.34 17.21
C THR A 111 15.93 2.07 18.37
N THR A 112 15.21 2.24 19.47
CA THR A 112 15.75 2.83 20.70
C THR A 112 15.86 1.75 21.76
N THR A 113 17.02 1.67 22.42
CA THR A 113 17.28 0.76 23.53
C THR A 113 17.52 1.58 24.77
N THR A 114 16.68 1.41 25.80
CA THR A 114 16.91 2.08 27.08
C THR A 114 18.08 1.39 27.82
N PRO A 115 19.07 2.15 28.34
CA PRO A 115 20.17 1.57 29.10
C PRO A 115 19.67 0.85 30.37
N ALA A 116 20.26 -0.29 30.67
CA ALA A 116 19.77 -1.24 31.66
C ALA A 116 19.94 -0.75 33.11
N GLY A 117 18.84 -0.35 33.74
CA GLY A 117 18.66 -0.39 35.19
C GLY A 117 17.76 -1.54 35.65
N SER A 118 16.90 -2.06 34.77
CA SER A 118 16.00 -3.18 35.04
C SER A 118 15.30 -3.63 33.73
N SER A 119 15.95 -4.51 32.98
CA SER A 119 15.50 -5.04 31.67
C SER A 119 15.57 -4.01 30.52
N PRO A 120 16.55 -4.10 29.61
CA PRO A 120 16.63 -3.21 28.46
C PRO A 120 15.38 -3.38 27.58
N THR A 121 14.60 -2.31 27.42
CA THR A 121 13.46 -2.31 26.51
C THR A 121 13.91 -1.80 25.15
N THR A 122 13.57 -2.55 24.11
CA THR A 122 13.79 -2.15 22.72
C THR A 122 12.46 -1.65 22.15
N SER A 123 12.39 -0.38 21.76
CA SER A 123 11.25 0.20 21.06
C SER A 123 11.61 0.41 19.59
N ARG A 124 10.64 0.22 18.70
CA ARG A 124 10.76 0.53 17.27
C ARG A 124 9.69 1.55 16.89
N GLU A 125 10.12 2.66 16.30
CA GLU A 125 9.25 3.77 15.90
C GLU A 125 9.42 4.12 14.43
N ASP A 126 8.33 4.52 13.78
CA ASP A 126 8.36 5.02 12.41
C ASP A 126 8.60 6.54 12.39
N LYS A 127 9.57 6.98 11.58
CA LYS A 127 9.88 8.40 11.37
C LYS A 127 9.84 8.73 9.89
N SER A 128 9.28 9.88 9.53
CA SER A 128 9.29 10.35 8.13
C SER A 128 10.73 10.52 7.66
N LEU A 129 11.00 10.14 6.40
CA LEU A 129 12.30 10.37 5.77
C LEU A 129 12.57 11.85 5.54
N VAL A 130 11.53 12.69 5.54
CA VAL A 130 11.64 14.14 5.40
C VAL A 130 11.53 14.77 6.79
N ASN A 131 12.40 15.73 7.10
CA ASN A 131 12.29 16.43 8.36
C ASN A 131 11.07 17.36 8.35
N THR A 132 10.10 17.10 9.23
CA THR A 132 8.92 17.94 9.45
C THR A 132 9.05 18.84 10.68
N SER A 133 10.07 18.64 11.50
CA SER A 133 10.30 19.38 12.75
C SER A 133 11.32 20.50 12.55
N THR A 134 11.00 21.68 13.06
CA THR A 134 11.93 22.80 13.20
C THR A 134 12.91 22.60 14.35
N THR A 135 12.66 21.62 15.23
CA THR A 135 13.52 21.24 16.35
C THR A 135 14.34 20.00 15.99
N ILE A 136 15.66 20.08 16.16
CA ILE A 136 16.58 18.97 15.89
C ILE A 136 16.69 18.13 17.17
N ASP A 137 15.84 17.12 17.32
CA ASP A 137 15.96 16.11 18.36
C ASP A 137 16.01 14.70 17.76
N ASN A 138 16.60 13.75 18.50
CA ASN A 138 16.71 12.36 18.06
C ASN A 138 15.35 11.62 18.06
N SER A 139 14.30 12.21 18.63
CA SER A 139 12.94 11.65 18.64
C SER A 139 12.11 12.03 17.41
N THR A 140 12.50 13.05 16.66
CA THR A 140 11.76 13.58 15.50
C THR A 140 12.48 13.31 14.17
N LEU A 141 13.79 13.06 14.21
CA LEU A 141 14.59 12.86 13.02
C LEU A 141 14.71 11.38 12.63
N ALA A 142 14.33 11.06 11.40
CA ALA A 142 14.76 9.81 10.79
C ALA A 142 16.29 9.78 10.70
N VAL A 143 16.89 8.69 11.19
CA VAL A 143 18.32 8.38 10.98
C VAL A 143 18.62 8.08 9.51
N GLY A 144 17.59 7.75 8.70
CA GLY A 144 17.70 7.59 7.25
C GLY A 144 18.62 6.46 6.81
N ARG A 145 18.93 5.52 7.72
CA ARG A 145 19.82 4.38 7.44
C ARG A 145 19.08 3.18 6.87
N ASN A 146 17.82 3.02 7.24
CA ASN A 146 16.91 1.96 6.83
C ASN A 146 15.59 2.58 6.34
N TRP A 147 14.75 1.74 5.75
CA TRP A 147 13.38 2.09 5.39
C TRP A 147 12.47 0.87 5.54
N ALA A 148 11.21 1.13 5.79
CA ALA A 148 10.13 0.16 5.76
C ALA A 148 8.94 0.75 5.02
N MET A 149 8.25 -0.10 4.27
CA MET A 149 7.02 0.20 3.56
C MET A 149 5.94 -0.76 4.01
N LEU A 150 4.81 -0.21 4.44
CA LEU A 150 3.59 -0.98 4.71
C LEU A 150 2.48 -0.49 3.78
N ALA A 151 1.96 -1.37 2.94
CA ALA A 151 0.82 -1.10 2.08
C ALA A 151 -0.46 -1.67 2.71
N ILE A 152 -1.43 -0.80 2.96
CA ILE A 152 -2.74 -1.16 3.53
C ILE A 152 -3.81 -0.93 2.45
N PRO A 153 -4.69 -1.91 2.16
CA PRO A 153 -5.74 -1.76 1.17
C PRO A 153 -6.84 -0.79 1.63
N ASN A 154 -7.54 -0.19 0.67
CA ASN A 154 -8.79 0.50 0.93
C ASN A 154 -9.90 -0.52 1.23
N THR A 155 -10.28 -0.65 2.49
CA THR A 155 -11.25 -1.65 2.97
C THR A 155 -12.65 -1.44 2.40
N ASN A 156 -13.01 -0.23 1.98
CA ASN A 156 -14.30 0.05 1.34
C ASN A 156 -14.39 -0.54 -0.07
N LYS A 157 -13.26 -0.60 -0.79
CA LYS A 157 -13.18 -1.15 -2.15
C LYS A 157 -12.81 -2.63 -2.14
N PHE A 158 -11.88 -3.01 -1.28
CA PHE A 158 -11.27 -4.33 -1.24
C PHE A 158 -11.22 -4.86 0.21
N PRO A 159 -12.35 -5.28 0.78
CA PRO A 159 -12.44 -5.69 2.18
C PRO A 159 -11.61 -6.94 2.50
N SER A 160 -11.38 -7.82 1.52
CA SER A 160 -10.63 -9.07 1.67
C SER A 160 -9.21 -9.01 1.11
N ALA A 161 -8.73 -7.82 0.75
CA ALA A 161 -7.36 -7.65 0.26
C ALA A 161 -6.34 -7.75 1.40
N ARG A 162 -5.11 -8.15 1.09
CA ARG A 162 -4.03 -8.31 2.08
C ARG A 162 -3.21 -7.05 2.23
N LYS A 163 -2.68 -6.82 3.43
CA LYS A 163 -1.64 -5.81 3.65
C LYS A 163 -0.28 -6.40 3.28
N ILE A 164 0.64 -5.54 2.84
CA ILE A 164 1.93 -5.95 2.26
C ILE A 164 3.05 -5.20 2.98
N LEU A 165 4.05 -5.92 3.48
CA LEU A 165 5.23 -5.35 4.10
C LEU A 165 6.45 -5.58 3.19
N LEU A 166 7.25 -4.53 3.04
CA LEU A 166 8.59 -4.58 2.44
C LEU A 166 9.52 -3.70 3.27
N ASN A 167 10.66 -4.21 3.73
CA ASN A 167 11.63 -3.40 4.45
C ASN A 167 13.06 -3.61 3.93
N SER A 168 13.96 -2.70 4.30
CA SER A 168 15.39 -2.80 3.95
C SER A 168 16.14 -3.90 4.69
N GLU A 169 15.50 -4.56 5.67
CA GLU A 169 16.04 -5.68 6.44
C GLU A 169 15.77 -7.04 5.73
N GLY A 170 14.98 -7.03 4.65
CA GLY A 170 14.70 -8.21 3.83
C GLY A 170 13.32 -8.84 4.04
N ALA A 171 12.46 -8.28 4.89
CA ALA A 171 11.09 -8.73 4.98
C ALA A 171 10.34 -8.38 3.69
N GLN A 172 9.74 -9.39 3.08
CA GLN A 172 8.89 -9.27 1.91
C GLN A 172 7.73 -10.24 2.07
N CYS A 173 6.60 -9.73 2.53
CA CYS A 173 5.46 -10.57 2.86
C CYS A 173 4.13 -9.86 2.61
N LYS A 174 3.07 -10.65 2.61
CA LYS A 174 1.69 -10.21 2.67
C LYS A 174 0.97 -10.98 3.76
N ILE A 175 0.02 -10.32 4.40
CA ILE A 175 -0.70 -10.87 5.54
C ILE A 175 -2.13 -10.34 5.52
N ASN A 176 -3.03 -11.05 6.22
CA ASN A 176 -4.43 -10.68 6.30
C ASN A 176 -4.59 -9.26 6.86
N ASN A 177 -5.46 -8.45 6.27
CA ASN A 177 -5.61 -7.04 6.66
C ASN A 177 -6.18 -6.87 8.09
N ALA A 178 -6.93 -7.86 8.58
CA ALA A 178 -7.46 -7.88 9.94
C ALA A 178 -6.40 -8.18 11.01
N ASP A 179 -5.24 -8.71 10.63
CA ASP A 179 -4.15 -8.95 11.57
C ASP A 179 -3.58 -7.60 12.04
N THR A 180 -3.33 -7.40 13.33
CA THR A 180 -2.75 -6.16 13.88
C THR A 180 -1.31 -6.31 14.37
N SER A 181 -0.77 -7.54 14.35
CA SER A 181 0.59 -7.84 14.84
C SER A 181 1.68 -7.26 13.95
N VAL A 182 1.43 -7.20 12.64
CA VAL A 182 2.35 -6.63 11.66
C VAL A 182 2.06 -5.16 11.43
N THR A 183 3.01 -4.31 11.80
CA THR A 183 3.00 -2.86 11.58
C THR A 183 4.20 -2.46 10.72
N ILE A 184 4.33 -1.17 10.40
CA ILE A 184 5.47 -0.67 9.61
C ILE A 184 6.81 -0.83 10.35
N THR A 185 6.79 -0.95 11.68
CA THR A 185 8.00 -1.10 12.50
C THR A 185 8.43 -2.56 12.65
N SER A 186 7.59 -3.51 12.23
CA SER A 186 7.90 -4.94 12.28
C SER A 186 9.12 -5.29 11.41
N SER A 187 10.05 -6.08 11.97
CA SER A 187 11.22 -6.60 11.26
C SER A 187 10.89 -7.75 10.33
N ASP A 188 9.81 -8.47 10.62
CA ASP A 188 9.27 -9.59 9.86
C ASP A 188 7.74 -9.58 9.93
N CYS A 189 7.11 -10.62 9.39
CA CYS A 189 5.66 -10.73 9.28
C CYS A 189 5.06 -11.86 10.10
N GLY A 190 5.87 -12.48 10.95
CA GLY A 190 5.50 -13.68 11.70
C GLY A 190 5.11 -14.88 10.83
N ASN A 191 4.58 -15.91 11.51
CA ASN A 191 4.32 -17.22 10.91
C ASN A 191 3.05 -17.31 10.05
N ASN A 192 2.11 -16.36 10.21
CA ASN A 192 0.84 -16.35 9.48
C ASN A 192 0.89 -15.48 8.21
N SER A 193 2.09 -15.31 7.66
CA SER A 193 2.33 -14.48 6.48
C SER A 193 2.70 -15.34 5.27
N GLU A 194 2.39 -14.84 4.08
CA GLU A 194 2.86 -15.41 2.82
C GLU A 194 3.97 -14.52 2.26
N THR A 195 5.03 -15.11 1.72
CA THR A 195 5.99 -14.37 0.89
C THR A 195 5.35 -14.02 -0.47
N TRP A 196 5.88 -13.00 -1.14
CA TRP A 196 5.46 -12.59 -2.48
C TRP A 196 6.64 -12.11 -3.29
#